data_AF-A0A8S8ZA13-F1
#
_entry.id   AF-A0A8S8ZA13-F1
#
_cell.length_a   1.000
_cell.length_b   1.000
_cell.length_c   1.000
_cell.angle_alpha   90.00
_cell.angle_beta   90.00
_cell.angle_gamma   90.00
#
_symmetry.space_group_name_H-M   'P 1'
#
loop_
_entity.id
_entity.type
_entity.pdbx_description
1 polymer ?
#
loop_
_entity_poly.entity_id
_entity_poly.type
_entity_poly.pdbx_seq_one_letter_code
_entity_poly.pdbx_strand_id
1 'polypeptide(L)'
;MNNLSLIHFLKKYLVNIQNSTWFFIGIILLILGSFVTIFDYPQIQYFENMDSEMYATLESEQKEIHNRLIIEFSVGLVILLAGGASFIMSFFKNSKK
;
A
#
# COMPACT_ATOMS: atom_id res chain seq x y z
N MET A 1 25.22 26.52 -25.60
CA MET A 1 24.33 25.35 -25.35
C MET A 1 23.10 25.54 -26.22
N ASN A 2 22.74 24.62 -27.11
CA ASN A 2 21.56 24.80 -27.96
C ASN A 2 20.28 24.45 -27.19
N ASN A 3 19.13 24.97 -27.61
CA ASN A 3 17.85 24.72 -26.92
C ASN A 3 17.53 23.22 -26.80
N LEU A 4 17.94 22.40 -27.78
CA LEU A 4 17.73 20.95 -27.78
C LEU A 4 18.53 20.22 -26.68
N SER A 5 19.77 20.65 -26.41
CA SER A 5 20.63 20.05 -25.38
C SER A 5 20.18 20.45 -23.98
N LEU A 6 19.67 21.69 -23.82
CA LEU A 6 19.04 22.13 -22.57
C LEU A 6 17.78 21.30 -22.26
N ILE A 7 16.91 21.08 -23.25
CA ILE A 7 15.70 20.26 -23.09
C ILE A 7 16.04 18.82 -22.72
N HIS A 8 17.04 18.21 -23.38
CA HIS A 8 17.49 16.86 -23.04
C HIS A 8 18.06 16.76 -21.63
N PHE A 9 18.86 17.75 -21.22
CA PHE A 9 19.42 17.83 -19.88
C PHE A 9 18.32 17.91 -18.81
N LEU A 10 17.35 18.81 -18.98
CA LEU A 10 16.22 18.97 -18.07
C LEU A 10 15.36 17.69 -17.98
N LYS A 11 15.06 17.07 -19.13
CA LYS A 11 14.28 15.82 -19.19
C LYS A 11 14.98 14.70 -18.40
N LYS A 12 16.31 14.56 -18.55
CA LYS A 12 17.10 13.55 -17.83
C LYS A 12 17.07 13.78 -16.31
N TYR A 13 17.20 15.02 -15.86
CA TYR A 13 17.15 15.37 -14.45
C TYR A 13 15.76 15.12 -13.84
N LEU A 14 14.69 15.55 -14.52
CA LEU A 14 13.32 15.33 -14.07
C LEU A 14 12.99 13.84 -13.91
N VAL A 15 13.42 12.99 -14.85
CA VAL A 15 13.21 11.54 -14.77
C VAL A 15 13.93 10.93 -13.57
N ASN A 16 15.18 11.34 -13.31
CA ASN A 16 15.93 10.85 -12.16
C ASN A 16 15.26 11.23 -10.82
N ILE A 17 14.80 12.48 -10.69
CA ILE A 17 14.08 12.94 -9.49
C ILE A 17 12.78 12.15 -9.32
N GLN A 18 11.99 12.02 -10.39
CA GLN A 18 10.71 11.31 -10.35
C GLN A 18 10.89 9.84 -9.94
N ASN A 19 11.94 9.15 -10.41
CA ASN A 19 12.21 7.75 -10.04
C ASN A 19 12.54 7.61 -8.55
N SER A 20 13.35 8.51 -8.00
CA SER A 20 13.64 8.57 -6.57
C SER A 20 12.37 8.81 -5.75
N THR A 21 11.51 9.73 -6.19
CA THR A 21 10.22 10.00 -5.55
C THR A 21 9.30 8.76 -5.54
N TRP A 22 9.15 8.06 -6.66
CA TRP A 22 8.34 6.83 -6.73
C TRP A 22 8.87 5.72 -5.84
N PHE A 23 10.20 5.61 -5.70
CA PHE A 23 10.83 4.66 -4.77
C PHE A 23 10.43 4.96 -3.32
N PHE A 24 10.57 6.21 -2.87
CA PHE A 24 10.19 6.59 -1.51
C PHE A 24 8.68 6.48 -1.24
N ILE A 25 7.85 6.89 -2.20
CA ILE A 25 6.39 6.69 -2.11
C ILE A 25 6.08 5.19 -1.97
N GLY A 26 6.71 4.35 -2.78
CA GLY A 26 6.55 2.90 -2.69
C GLY A 26 6.89 2.35 -1.31
N ILE A 27 8.01 2.76 -0.72
CA ILE A 27 8.41 2.35 0.63
C ILE A 27 7.40 2.80 1.68
N ILE A 28 6.96 4.07 1.65
CA ILE A 28 6.00 4.60 2.62
C ILE A 28 4.68 3.81 2.56
N LEU A 29 4.17 3.56 1.35
CA LEU A 29 2.95 2.77 1.15
C LEU A 29 3.13 1.32 1.61
N LEU A 30 4.28 0.69 1.32
CA LEU A 30 4.58 -0.66 1.79
C LEU A 30 4.58 -0.74 3.32
N ILE A 31 5.19 0.23 4.00
CA ILE A 31 5.18 0.30 5.46
C ILE A 31 3.73 0.45 5.94
N LEU A 32 3.00 1.46 5.47
CA LEU A 32 1.61 1.71 5.91
C LEU A 32 0.69 0.50 5.69
N GLY A 33 0.70 -0.09 4.48
CA GLY A 33 -0.10 -1.27 4.18
C GLY A 33 0.29 -2.48 5.02
N SER A 34 1.58 -2.66 5.31
CA SER A 34 2.05 -3.76 6.18
C SER A 34 1.56 -3.58 7.61
N PHE A 35 1.61 -2.36 8.15
CA PHE A 35 1.08 -2.07 9.48
C PHE A 35 -0.40 -2.45 9.59
N VAL A 36 -1.25 -1.91 8.70
CA VAL A 36 -2.70 -2.20 8.71
C VAL A 36 -2.94 -3.71 8.62
N THR A 37 -2.32 -4.39 7.66
CA THR A 37 -2.57 -5.82 7.44
C THR A 37 -2.09 -6.70 8.58
N ILE A 38 -0.91 -6.44 9.16
CA ILE A 38 -0.34 -7.24 10.26
C ILE A 38 -1.15 -7.06 11.56
N PHE A 39 -1.65 -5.86 11.83
CA PHE A 39 -2.40 -5.58 13.06
C PHE A 39 -3.87 -6.02 12.96
N ASP A 40 -4.50 -5.91 11.79
CA ASP A 40 -5.92 -6.22 11.64
C ASP A 40 -6.17 -7.73 11.43
N TYR A 41 -5.25 -8.44 10.77
CA TYR A 41 -5.45 -9.87 10.46
C TYR A 41 -5.69 -10.76 11.69
N PRO A 42 -4.93 -10.65 12.80
CA PRO A 42 -5.19 -11.43 14.01
C PRO A 42 -6.56 -11.15 14.62
N GLN A 43 -7.03 -9.90 14.53
CA GLN A 43 -8.33 -9.49 15.08
C GLN A 43 -9.48 -10.05 14.22
N ILE A 44 -9.35 -10.03 12.90
CA ILE A 44 -10.30 -10.67 11.98
C ILE A 44 -10.34 -12.18 12.25
N GLN A 45 -9.17 -12.84 12.33
CA GLN A 45 -9.12 -14.26 12.65
C GLN A 45 -9.77 -14.60 13.97
N TYR A 46 -9.68 -13.73 14.98
CA TYR A 46 -10.36 -13.95 16.25
C TYR A 46 -11.88 -14.05 16.06
N PHE A 47 -12.49 -13.14 15.29
CA PHE A 47 -13.93 -13.17 15.01
C PHE A 47 -14.33 -14.31 14.06
N GLU A 48 -13.54 -14.58 13.02
CA GLU A 48 -13.84 -15.65 12.04
C GLU A 48 -13.76 -17.06 12.64
N ASN A 49 -12.94 -17.26 13.68
CA ASN A 49 -12.80 -18.53 14.38
C ASN A 49 -13.77 -18.70 15.56
N MET A 50 -14.65 -17.72 15.84
CA MET A 50 -15.69 -17.89 16.85
C MET A 50 -16.75 -18.89 16.38
N ASP A 51 -17.26 -19.69 17.33
CA ASP A 51 -18.46 -20.49 17.08
C ASP A 51 -19.62 -19.60 16.65
N SER A 52 -20.37 -20.04 15.64
CA SER A 52 -21.46 -19.24 15.05
C SER A 52 -22.54 -18.84 16.05
N GLU A 53 -22.81 -19.68 17.06
CA GLU A 53 -23.75 -19.38 18.15
C GLU A 53 -23.21 -18.26 19.04
N MET A 54 -21.93 -18.31 19.40
CA MET A 54 -21.27 -17.26 20.19
C MET A 54 -21.21 -15.95 19.41
N TYR A 55 -20.89 -16.00 18.12
CA TYR A 55 -20.90 -14.83 17.24
C TYR A 55 -22.31 -14.23 17.12
N ALA A 56 -23.36 -15.05 17.05
CA ALA A 56 -24.74 -14.58 16.99
C ALA A 56 -25.13 -13.80 18.24
N THR A 57 -24.61 -14.19 19.41
CA THR A 57 -24.86 -13.51 20.70
C THR A 57 -24.05 -12.24 20.93
N LEU A 58 -23.06 -11.93 20.08
CA LEU A 58 -22.29 -10.68 20.19
C LEU A 58 -23.19 -9.46 20.09
N GLU A 59 -22.82 -8.43 20.83
CA GLU A 59 -23.45 -7.11 20.76
C GLU A 59 -23.27 -6.49 19.36
N SER A 60 -24.20 -5.62 18.97
CA SER A 60 -24.16 -4.95 17.66
C SER A 60 -22.86 -4.19 17.42
N GLU A 61 -22.31 -3.57 18.47
CA GLU A 61 -21.06 -2.81 18.41
C GLU A 61 -19.87 -3.72 18.05
N GLN A 62 -19.81 -4.92 18.63
CA GLN A 62 -18.75 -5.88 18.34
C GLN A 62 -18.82 -6.41 16.90
N LYS A 63 -20.03 -6.62 16.38
CA LYS A 63 -20.24 -6.99 14.97
C LYS A 63 -19.84 -5.86 14.02
N GLU A 64 -20.11 -4.62 14.39
CA GLU A 64 -19.68 -3.44 13.64
C GLU A 64 -18.15 -3.32 13.61
N ILE A 65 -17.48 -3.56 14.74
CA ILE A 65 -16.01 -3.61 14.83
C ILE A 65 -15.45 -4.68 13.89
N HIS A 66 -16.03 -5.89 13.87
CA HIS A 66 -15.58 -6.95 12.95
C HIS A 66 -15.68 -6.50 11.48
N ASN A 67 -16.82 -5.92 11.08
CA ASN A 67 -16.99 -5.42 9.71
C ASN A 67 -16.01 -4.29 9.37
N ARG A 68 -15.78 -3.37 10.32
CA ARG A 68 -14.82 -2.27 10.14
C ARG A 68 -13.40 -2.81 9.95
N LEU A 69 -12.99 -3.80 10.74
CA LEU A 69 -11.69 -4.46 10.59
C LEU A 69 -11.53 -5.11 9.21
N ILE A 70 -12.55 -5.79 8.69
CA ILE A 70 -12.50 -6.38 7.33
C ILE A 70 -12.27 -5.30 6.26
N ILE A 71 -12.94 -4.15 6.40
CA ILE A 71 -12.78 -3.01 5.48
C ILE A 71 -11.36 -2.42 5.61
N GLU A 72 -10.89 -2.18 6.83
CA GLU A 72 -9.56 -1.63 7.10
C GLU A 72 -8.45 -2.54 6.55
N PHE A 73 -8.55 -3.84 6.79
CA PHE A 73 -7.66 -4.84 6.23
C PHE A 73 -7.66 -4.85 4.69
N SER A 74 -8.84 -4.77 4.08
CA SER A 74 -8.98 -4.71 2.62
C SER A 74 -8.31 -3.46 2.03
N VAL A 75 -8.48 -2.30 2.68
CA VAL A 75 -7.77 -1.05 2.32
C VAL A 75 -6.26 -1.21 2.50
N GLY A 76 -5.81 -1.84 3.59
CA GLY A 76 -4.42 -2.16 3.85
C GLY A 76 -3.77 -2.99 2.73
N LEU A 77 -4.47 -4.03 2.25
CA LEU A 77 -4.02 -4.84 1.11
C LEU A 77 -3.89 -4.02 -0.18
N VAL A 78 -4.86 -3.16 -0.48
CA VAL A 78 -4.81 -2.29 -1.66
C VAL A 78 -3.61 -1.33 -1.59
N ILE A 79 -3.36 -0.73 -0.41
CA ILE A 79 -2.19 0.13 -0.17
C ILE A 79 -0.89 -0.65 -0.37
N LEU A 80 -0.82 -1.89 0.15
CA LEU A 80 0.36 -2.74 0.02
C LEU A 80 0.66 -3.08 -1.45
N LEU A 81 -0.38 -3.42 -2.23
CA LEU A 81 -0.25 -3.68 -3.67
C LEU A 81 0.19 -2.44 -4.44
N ALA A 82 -0.38 -1.28 -4.14
CA ALA A 82 0.00 0.00 -4.74
C ALA A 82 1.45 0.39 -4.41
N GLY A 83 1.86 0.16 -3.16
CA GLY A 83 3.24 0.35 -2.70
C GLY A 83 4.23 -0.57 -3.41
N GLY A 84 3.89 -1.86 -3.51
CA GLY A 84 4.70 -2.85 -4.23
C GLY A 84 4.84 -2.50 -5.71
N ALA A 85 3.76 -2.15 -6.38
CA ALA A 85 3.79 -1.72 -7.78
C ALA A 85 4.66 -0.47 -7.98
N SER A 86 4.52 0.54 -7.11
CA SER A 86 5.32 1.77 -7.16
C SER A 86 6.81 1.51 -6.92
N PHE A 87 7.13 0.68 -5.92
CA PHE A 87 8.49 0.26 -5.61
C PHE A 87 9.13 -0.48 -6.79
N ILE A 88 8.44 -1.48 -7.33
CA ILE A 88 8.91 -2.26 -8.49
C ILE A 88 9.10 -1.36 -9.72
N MET A 89 8.13 -0.49 -10.02
CA MET A 89 8.21 0.44 -11.16
C MET A 89 9.42 1.38 -11.06
N SER A 90 9.81 1.77 -9.84
CA SER A 90 10.97 2.64 -9.62
C SER A 90 12.29 2.01 -10.10
N PHE A 91 12.43 0.68 -10.02
CA PHE A 91 13.59 -0.06 -10.53
C PHE A 91 13.52 -0.26 -12.04
N PHE A 92 12.38 -0.68 -12.58
CA PHE A 92 12.23 -0.97 -14.01
C PHE A 92 12.36 0.29 -14.89
N LYS A 93 11.99 1.47 -14.38
CA LYS A 93 12.16 2.73 -15.12
C LYS A 93 13.63 3.13 -15.28
N ASN A 94 14.55 2.59 -14.49
CA ASN A 94 16.00 2.73 -14.69
C ASN A 94 16.60 1.68 -15.63
N SER A 95 15.91 0.56 -15.90
CA SER A 95 16.41 -0.55 -16.74
C SER A 95 16.19 -0.34 -18.24
N LYS A 96 15.38 0.64 -18.67
CA LYS A 96 15.20 1.00 -20.10
C LYS A 96 16.23 2.04 -20.57
N LYS A 97 17.41 2.08 -19.95
CA LYS A 97 18.53 2.94 -20.34
C LYS A 97 19.57 2.14 -21.10
#